data_AF-A0A246G7D2-F1
#
_entry.id   AF-A0A246G7D2-F1
#
_cell.length_a   1.000
_cell.length_b   1.000
_cell.length_c   1.000
_cell.angle_alpha   90.00
_cell.angle_beta   90.00
_cell.angle_gamma   90.00
#
_symmetry.space_group_name_H-M   'P 1'
#
loop_
_entity.id
_entity.type
_entity.pdbx_description
1 polymer ?
#
loop_
_entity_poly.entity_id
_entity_poly.type
_entity_poly.pdbx_seq_one_letter_code
_entity_poly.pdbx_strand_id
1 'polypeptide(L)'
;MIVYEQAEARAKEPWRIDQGGTSLCGMASLFYLLAKKDGKGYEKLAKELFRTGEYKYNKYIVKPHENAVEMYSVNPYKDTDHPKLPEVDWLTLACVRSKESSVFGKLLYKGKKGQDAEAINWPTLMKPLGKDLLGYTDVEMDYYKVNKSYIRDFFGSDEKLRILEKDIDADFKNGYQICLLIDGTMVDEIPGKNYSLYDFGEYHWVVYKGGLEILNNGTRETDYDNVTNINFNVFTWGELRNNTINNKTGKIMPKIQLIKSQYISNYYGYLKLK
;
A
#
# COMPACT_ATOMS: atom_id res chain seq x y z
N MET A 1 -22.39 -14.76 -8.13
CA MET A 1 -21.12 -15.01 -8.84
C MET A 1 -20.02 -14.36 -8.03
N ILE A 2 -19.01 -15.12 -7.61
CA ILE A 2 -18.11 -14.74 -6.52
C ILE A 2 -17.42 -13.38 -6.73
N VAL A 3 -17.00 -13.04 -7.95
CA VAL A 3 -16.39 -11.74 -8.27
C VAL A 3 -17.34 -10.57 -8.02
N TYR A 4 -18.62 -10.69 -8.35
CA TYR A 4 -19.61 -9.62 -8.18
C TYR A 4 -19.87 -9.36 -6.69
N GLU A 5 -20.05 -10.44 -5.92
CA GLU A 5 -20.24 -10.37 -4.46
C GLU A 5 -19.00 -9.77 -3.77
N GLN A 6 -17.80 -10.18 -4.19
CA GLN A 6 -16.55 -9.65 -3.67
C GLN A 6 -16.32 -8.17 -4.03
N ALA A 7 -16.72 -7.75 -5.24
CA ALA A 7 -16.66 -6.34 -5.68
C ALA A 7 -17.60 -5.46 -4.83
N GLU A 8 -18.84 -5.89 -4.64
CA GLU A 8 -19.82 -5.18 -3.80
C GLU A 8 -19.36 -5.09 -2.34
N ALA A 9 -18.77 -6.16 -1.81
CA ALA A 9 -18.26 -6.16 -0.44
C ALA A 9 -17.13 -5.14 -0.24
N ARG A 10 -16.22 -4.97 -1.21
CA ARG A 10 -15.11 -4.00 -1.14
C ARG A 10 -15.57 -2.57 -1.41
N ALA A 11 -16.56 -2.39 -2.27
CA ALA A 11 -17.19 -1.09 -2.48
C ALA A 11 -17.84 -0.56 -1.18
N LYS A 12 -18.43 -1.44 -0.38
CA LYS A 12 -19.02 -1.11 0.93
C LYS A 12 -17.95 -1.01 2.03
N GLU A 13 -17.00 -1.93 2.01
CA GLU A 13 -15.96 -2.08 3.03
C GLU A 13 -14.58 -2.09 2.36
N PRO A 14 -14.01 -0.92 1.99
CA PRO A 14 -12.76 -0.82 1.22
C PRO A 14 -11.58 -1.54 1.86
N TRP A 15 -11.56 -1.66 3.19
CA TRP A 15 -10.53 -2.37 3.92
C TRP A 15 -10.49 -3.87 3.59
N ARG A 16 -11.46 -4.43 2.85
CA ARG A 16 -11.43 -5.83 2.41
C ARG A 16 -10.53 -6.09 1.20
N ILE A 17 -9.99 -5.07 0.56
CA ILE A 17 -9.05 -5.21 -0.56
C ILE A 17 -7.77 -5.85 -0.06
N ASP A 18 -7.45 -7.03 -0.59
CA ASP A 18 -6.45 -7.92 -0.03
C ASP A 18 -5.43 -8.35 -1.09
N GLN A 19 -4.18 -7.96 -0.88
CA GLN A 19 -3.03 -8.34 -1.70
C GLN A 19 -2.46 -9.71 -1.34
N GLY A 20 -3.04 -10.42 -0.37
CA GLY A 20 -2.50 -11.67 0.17
C GLY A 20 -1.04 -11.53 0.58
N GLY A 21 -0.26 -12.59 0.38
CA GLY A 21 1.20 -12.59 0.61
C GLY A 21 2.01 -12.12 -0.60
N THR A 22 1.53 -11.14 -1.38
CA THR A 22 2.22 -10.65 -2.59
C THR A 22 2.72 -9.22 -2.43
N SER A 23 3.67 -8.79 -3.27
CA SER A 23 4.14 -7.39 -3.31
C SER A 23 3.20 -6.42 -4.06
N LEU A 24 1.89 -6.73 -4.15
CA LEU A 24 0.87 -5.86 -4.76
C LEU A 24 0.40 -4.71 -3.84
N CYS A 25 1.16 -4.38 -2.78
CA CYS A 25 0.80 -3.38 -1.77
C CYS A 25 0.48 -1.99 -2.32
N GLY A 26 1.20 -1.56 -3.35
CA GLY A 26 0.94 -0.27 -4.00
C GLY A 26 -0.42 -0.26 -4.67
N MET A 27 -0.75 -1.30 -5.44
CA MET A 27 -2.09 -1.46 -6.03
C MET A 27 -3.17 -1.59 -4.95
N ALA A 28 -2.96 -2.38 -3.90
CA ALA A 28 -3.93 -2.52 -2.82
C ALA A 28 -4.21 -1.18 -2.14
N SER A 29 -3.18 -0.37 -1.91
CA SER A 29 -3.31 0.99 -1.39
C SER A 29 -4.14 1.89 -2.33
N LEU A 30 -3.82 1.89 -3.64
CA LEU A 30 -4.54 2.69 -4.63
C LEU A 30 -6.01 2.25 -4.78
N PHE A 31 -6.29 0.95 -4.84
CA PHE A 31 -7.65 0.45 -4.97
C PHE A 31 -8.45 0.63 -3.68
N TYR A 32 -7.82 0.56 -2.49
CA TYR A 32 -8.45 0.98 -1.24
C TYR A 32 -8.90 2.44 -1.29
N LEU A 33 -8.01 3.33 -1.76
CA LEU A 33 -8.36 4.75 -1.92
C LEU A 33 -9.45 4.96 -2.97
N LEU A 34 -9.43 4.20 -4.07
CA LEU A 34 -10.49 4.23 -5.09
C LEU A 34 -11.83 3.82 -4.51
N ALA A 35 -11.93 2.65 -3.89
CA ALA A 35 -13.17 2.13 -3.31
C ALA A 35 -13.70 3.05 -2.19
N LYS A 36 -12.81 3.67 -1.42
CA LYS A 36 -13.18 4.66 -0.40
C LYS A 36 -13.72 5.97 -1.00
N LYS A 37 -13.15 6.43 -2.12
CA LYS A 37 -13.55 7.68 -2.81
C LYS A 37 -14.82 7.49 -3.65
N ASP A 38 -14.88 6.39 -4.40
CA ASP A 38 -15.97 6.04 -5.31
C ASP A 38 -16.19 4.52 -5.33
N GLY A 39 -16.88 4.01 -4.30
CA GLY A 39 -17.19 2.59 -4.19
C GLY A 39 -18.00 2.05 -5.37
N LYS A 40 -18.93 2.84 -5.92
CA LYS A 40 -19.71 2.45 -7.11
C LYS A 40 -18.82 2.36 -8.36
N GLY A 41 -17.89 3.29 -8.51
CA GLY A 41 -16.89 3.28 -9.57
C GLY A 41 -15.97 2.05 -9.48
N TYR A 42 -15.46 1.75 -8.28
CA TYR A 42 -14.70 0.53 -8.03
C TYR A 42 -15.49 -0.73 -8.41
N GLU A 43 -16.73 -0.85 -7.93
CA GLU A 43 -17.59 -2.01 -8.19
C GLU A 43 -17.81 -2.20 -9.70
N LYS A 44 -18.16 -1.12 -10.39
CA LYS A 44 -18.36 -1.14 -11.84
C LYS A 44 -17.09 -1.52 -12.59
N LEU A 45 -15.95 -0.93 -12.22
CA LEU A 45 -14.64 -1.26 -12.81
C LEU A 45 -14.35 -2.76 -12.66
N ALA A 46 -14.49 -3.31 -11.46
CA ALA A 46 -14.22 -4.73 -11.19
C ALA A 46 -15.14 -5.65 -12.00
N LYS A 47 -16.45 -5.36 -12.04
CA LYS A 47 -17.45 -6.14 -12.78
C LYS A 47 -17.20 -6.09 -14.30
N GLU A 48 -16.87 -4.92 -14.84
CA GLU A 48 -16.57 -4.75 -16.26
C GLU A 48 -15.25 -5.41 -16.66
N LEU A 49 -14.22 -5.29 -15.82
CA LEU A 49 -12.94 -5.96 -16.04
C LEU A 49 -13.10 -7.49 -16.10
N PHE A 50 -13.93 -8.05 -15.21
CA PHE A 50 -14.28 -9.47 -15.25
C PHE A 50 -15.07 -9.87 -16.50
N ARG A 51 -16.02 -9.03 -16.92
CA ARG A 51 -16.93 -9.34 -18.05
C ARG A 51 -16.25 -9.21 -19.41
N THR A 52 -15.33 -8.26 -19.55
CA THR A 52 -14.83 -7.81 -20.86
C THR A 52 -13.32 -7.86 -21.00
N GLY A 53 -12.57 -7.99 -19.91
CA GLY A 53 -11.11 -7.97 -19.93
C GLY A 53 -10.49 -6.58 -20.13
N GLU A 54 -11.28 -5.51 -20.26
CA GLU A 54 -10.76 -4.15 -20.18
C GLU A 54 -11.84 -3.15 -19.76
N TYR A 55 -11.45 -2.09 -19.06
CA TYR A 55 -12.40 -1.02 -18.73
C TYR A 55 -11.70 0.33 -18.62
N LYS A 56 -12.32 1.37 -19.18
CA LYS A 56 -11.85 2.75 -19.01
C LYS A 56 -12.49 3.35 -17.77
N TYR A 57 -11.66 3.78 -16.83
CA TYR A 57 -12.08 4.52 -15.65
C TYR A 57 -11.26 5.80 -15.53
N ASN A 58 -11.93 6.94 -15.37
CA ASN A 58 -11.33 8.26 -15.53
C ASN A 58 -10.53 8.37 -16.84
N LYS A 59 -9.23 8.67 -16.76
CA LYS A 59 -8.35 8.83 -17.92
C LYS A 59 -7.58 7.55 -18.24
N TYR A 60 -7.78 6.49 -17.46
CA TYR A 60 -6.97 5.29 -17.50
C TYR A 60 -7.72 4.08 -18.06
N ILE A 61 -7.03 3.25 -18.86
CA ILE A 61 -7.57 1.99 -19.39
C ILE A 61 -6.98 0.84 -18.59
N VAL A 62 -7.84 0.17 -17.84
CA VAL A 62 -7.55 -0.96 -16.96
C VAL A 62 -7.62 -2.24 -17.78
N LYS A 63 -6.48 -2.90 -17.99
CA LYS A 63 -6.34 -4.24 -18.63
C LYS A 63 -4.93 -4.78 -18.41
N PRO A 64 -4.65 -6.09 -18.45
CA PRO A 64 -3.30 -6.62 -18.35
C PRO A 64 -2.43 -6.18 -19.52
N HIS A 65 -1.13 -6.45 -19.38
CA HIS A 65 -0.22 -6.39 -20.51
C HIS A 65 -0.67 -7.40 -21.59
N GLU A 66 -0.45 -7.07 -22.87
CA GLU A 66 -0.81 -7.94 -24.00
C GLU A 66 -0.15 -9.33 -23.91
N ASN A 67 1.09 -9.38 -23.40
CA ASN A 67 1.84 -10.61 -23.13
C ASN A 67 1.51 -11.29 -21.79
N ALA A 68 0.43 -10.87 -21.12
CA ALA A 68 -0.04 -11.41 -19.84
C ALA A 68 -1.58 -11.61 -19.81
N VAL A 69 -2.22 -11.72 -20.99
CA VAL A 69 -3.66 -11.93 -21.11
C VAL A 69 -4.14 -13.23 -20.45
N GLU A 70 -3.25 -14.21 -20.29
CA GLU A 70 -3.52 -15.47 -19.60
C GLU A 70 -3.95 -15.26 -18.14
N MET A 71 -3.60 -14.12 -17.53
CA MET A 71 -3.96 -13.79 -16.15
C MET A 71 -5.47 -13.78 -15.91
N TYR A 72 -6.30 -13.54 -16.94
CA TYR A 72 -7.76 -13.61 -16.80
C TYR A 72 -8.31 -15.02 -16.59
N SER A 73 -7.55 -16.05 -16.98
CA SER A 73 -7.97 -17.45 -16.83
C SER A 73 -7.47 -18.08 -15.52
N VAL A 74 -6.67 -17.36 -14.74
CA VAL A 74 -6.12 -17.82 -13.47
C VAL A 74 -7.21 -17.82 -12.40
N ASN A 75 -7.41 -18.97 -11.75
CA ASN A 75 -8.15 -19.03 -10.50
C ASN A 75 -7.17 -19.02 -9.32
N PRO A 76 -7.00 -17.89 -8.60
CA PRO A 76 -5.99 -17.75 -7.55
C PRO A 76 -6.20 -18.69 -6.33
N TYR A 77 -7.35 -19.36 -6.22
CA TYR A 77 -7.59 -20.35 -5.17
C TYR A 77 -7.20 -21.78 -5.55
N LYS A 78 -7.22 -22.10 -6.85
CA LYS A 78 -6.95 -23.46 -7.36
C LYS A 78 -5.58 -23.59 -8.00
N ASP A 79 -5.07 -22.50 -8.55
CA ASP A 79 -3.80 -22.49 -9.25
C ASP A 79 -2.63 -22.43 -8.25
N THR A 80 -1.76 -23.43 -8.31
CA THR A 80 -0.62 -23.55 -7.38
C THR A 80 0.55 -22.66 -7.74
N ASP A 81 0.61 -22.14 -8.98
CA ASP A 81 1.72 -21.34 -9.49
C ASP A 81 1.50 -19.84 -9.22
N HIS A 82 0.30 -19.49 -8.78
CA HIS A 82 -0.14 -18.13 -8.50
C HIS A 82 -0.39 -17.94 -6.99
N PRO A 83 -0.27 -16.69 -6.50
CA PRO A 83 -0.54 -16.39 -5.09
C PRO A 83 -2.03 -16.48 -4.78
N LYS A 84 -2.33 -16.86 -3.54
CA LYS A 84 -3.71 -16.95 -3.04
C LYS A 84 -4.25 -15.58 -2.72
N LEU A 85 -5.29 -15.19 -3.44
CA LEU A 85 -5.93 -13.88 -3.40
C LEU A 85 -7.43 -14.04 -3.64
N PRO A 86 -8.28 -13.14 -3.13
CA PRO A 86 -9.64 -13.02 -3.63
C PRO A 86 -9.67 -12.77 -5.13
N GLU A 87 -10.59 -13.43 -5.85
CA GLU A 87 -10.68 -13.34 -7.32
C GLU A 87 -10.83 -11.91 -7.82
N VAL A 88 -11.60 -11.07 -7.13
CA VAL A 88 -11.74 -9.65 -7.51
C VAL A 88 -10.44 -8.85 -7.30
N ASP A 89 -9.65 -9.19 -6.27
CA ASP A 89 -8.37 -8.52 -5.98
C ASP A 89 -7.28 -9.00 -6.93
N TRP A 90 -7.29 -10.26 -7.34
CA TRP A 90 -6.46 -10.73 -8.45
C TRP A 90 -6.71 -9.90 -9.72
N LEU A 91 -7.98 -9.73 -10.10
CA LEU A 91 -8.34 -8.96 -11.29
C LEU A 91 -7.96 -7.49 -11.17
N THR A 92 -8.31 -6.84 -10.05
CA THR A 92 -8.12 -5.40 -9.90
C THR A 92 -6.69 -5.02 -9.54
N LEU A 93 -5.94 -5.86 -8.82
CA LEU A 93 -4.56 -5.55 -8.41
C LEU A 93 -3.54 -6.12 -9.41
N ALA A 94 -3.60 -7.42 -9.69
CA ALA A 94 -2.57 -8.11 -10.46
C ALA A 94 -2.61 -7.74 -11.95
N CYS A 95 -3.79 -7.72 -12.58
CA CYS A 95 -3.91 -7.36 -14.00
C CYS A 95 -3.51 -5.90 -14.24
N VAL A 96 -3.85 -4.99 -13.33
CA VAL A 96 -3.48 -3.57 -13.45
C VAL A 96 -1.99 -3.37 -13.22
N ARG A 97 -1.39 -4.12 -12.28
CA ARG A 97 0.07 -4.12 -12.13
C ARG A 97 0.78 -4.65 -13.36
N SER A 98 0.23 -5.68 -14.00
CA SER A 98 0.77 -6.24 -15.23
C SER A 98 0.81 -5.22 -16.35
N LYS A 99 -0.25 -4.41 -16.54
CA LYS A 99 -0.32 -3.35 -17.56
C LYS A 99 0.92 -2.45 -17.59
N GLU A 100 1.39 -2.14 -16.40
CA GLU A 100 2.39 -1.13 -16.12
C GLU A 100 3.82 -1.70 -16.09
N SER A 101 3.95 -3.01 -16.29
CA SER A 101 5.22 -3.64 -16.58
C SER A 101 5.73 -3.22 -17.96
N SER A 102 6.46 -2.11 -18.03
CA SER A 102 7.26 -1.78 -19.22
C SER A 102 8.57 -1.03 -18.92
N VAL A 103 9.00 -0.94 -17.66
CA VAL A 103 10.31 -0.35 -17.36
C VAL A 103 11.42 -1.26 -17.88
N PHE A 104 11.95 -0.90 -19.06
CA PHE A 104 13.01 -1.58 -19.84
C PHE A 104 12.71 -2.97 -20.41
N GLY A 105 11.44 -3.35 -20.59
CA GLY A 105 11.06 -4.61 -21.26
C GLY A 105 11.50 -5.90 -20.56
N LYS A 106 12.01 -5.82 -19.32
CA LYS A 106 12.59 -6.97 -18.59
C LYS A 106 11.80 -7.43 -17.35
N LEU A 107 10.78 -6.69 -16.90
CA LEU A 107 10.07 -6.96 -15.64
C LEU A 107 8.54 -7.08 -15.84
N LEU A 108 8.14 -8.04 -16.69
CA LEU A 108 6.72 -8.36 -16.91
C LEU A 108 6.14 -9.12 -15.71
N TYR A 109 5.22 -8.48 -14.99
CA TYR A 109 4.47 -9.14 -13.94
C TYR A 109 3.32 -9.96 -14.54
N LYS A 110 3.37 -11.27 -14.32
CA LYS A 110 2.34 -12.24 -14.71
C LYS A 110 1.60 -12.81 -13.50
N GLY A 111 1.92 -12.32 -12.30
CA GLY A 111 1.39 -12.83 -11.04
C GLY A 111 1.82 -14.25 -10.71
N LYS A 112 2.97 -14.69 -11.22
CA LYS A 112 3.58 -15.96 -10.81
C LYS A 112 4.33 -15.79 -9.50
N LYS A 113 4.41 -16.86 -8.70
CA LYS A 113 5.26 -16.90 -7.50
C LYS A 113 6.72 -16.55 -7.86
N GLY A 114 7.38 -15.80 -6.97
CA GLY A 114 8.75 -15.34 -7.15
C GLY A 114 8.91 -14.09 -8.02
N GLN A 115 7.81 -13.48 -8.49
CA GLN A 115 7.82 -12.19 -9.20
C GLN A 115 7.63 -10.97 -8.28
N ASP A 116 8.17 -11.04 -7.07
CA ASP A 116 7.91 -10.06 -6.01
C ASP A 116 8.52 -8.69 -6.35
N ALA A 117 9.71 -8.68 -6.95
CA ALA A 117 10.35 -7.44 -7.43
C ALA A 117 9.57 -6.81 -8.60
N GLU A 118 9.01 -7.62 -9.49
CA GLU A 118 8.16 -7.19 -10.60
C GLU A 118 6.78 -6.72 -10.14
N ALA A 119 6.34 -7.04 -8.91
CA ALA A 119 5.07 -6.60 -8.36
C ALA A 119 5.12 -5.23 -7.69
N ILE A 120 6.28 -4.83 -7.13
CA ILE A 120 6.43 -3.56 -6.42
C ILE A 120 6.05 -2.37 -7.32
N ASN A 121 5.20 -1.48 -6.81
CA ASN A 121 4.86 -0.22 -7.46
C ASN A 121 5.87 0.86 -7.06
N TRP A 122 6.71 1.27 -8.00
CA TRP A 122 7.66 2.37 -7.79
C TRP A 122 6.98 3.75 -7.89
N PRO A 123 7.62 4.83 -7.40
CA PRO A 123 7.15 6.21 -7.52
C PRO A 123 6.61 6.58 -8.91
N THR A 124 7.31 6.14 -9.95
CA THR A 124 7.01 6.39 -11.36
C THR A 124 5.68 5.80 -11.80
N LEU A 125 5.18 4.79 -11.08
CA LEU A 125 3.91 4.13 -11.31
C LEU A 125 2.81 4.67 -10.39
N MET A 126 3.12 4.92 -9.12
CA MET A 126 2.14 5.38 -8.15
C MET A 126 1.58 6.77 -8.49
N LYS A 127 2.41 7.71 -8.97
CA LYS A 127 1.96 9.07 -9.33
C LYS A 127 0.97 9.08 -10.51
N PRO A 128 1.27 8.49 -11.68
CA PRO A 128 0.31 8.45 -12.78
C PRO A 128 -0.99 7.75 -12.41
N LEU A 129 -0.95 6.63 -11.69
CA LEU A 129 -2.18 5.95 -11.26
C LEU A 129 -3.01 6.80 -10.29
N GLY A 130 -2.38 7.52 -9.37
CA GLY A 130 -3.07 8.48 -8.51
C GLY A 130 -3.83 9.55 -9.31
N LYS A 131 -3.24 10.04 -10.40
CA LYS A 131 -3.85 11.06 -11.27
C LYS A 131 -4.88 10.49 -12.24
N ASP A 132 -4.49 9.51 -13.04
CA ASP A 132 -5.24 9.07 -14.22
C ASP A 132 -6.28 8.01 -13.88
N LEU A 133 -5.97 7.10 -12.96
CA LEU A 133 -6.91 6.07 -12.49
C LEU A 133 -7.81 6.60 -11.38
N LEU A 134 -7.22 7.15 -10.30
CA LEU A 134 -8.01 7.60 -9.13
C LEU A 134 -8.61 9.00 -9.32
N GLY A 135 -8.14 9.77 -10.30
CA GLY A 135 -8.69 11.09 -10.62
C GLY A 135 -8.37 12.16 -9.55
N TYR A 136 -7.24 12.04 -8.85
CA TYR A 136 -6.74 13.12 -7.99
C TYR A 136 -6.04 14.19 -8.83
N THR A 137 -6.20 15.45 -8.45
CA THR A 137 -5.64 16.58 -9.20
C THR A 137 -4.31 17.02 -8.64
N ASP A 138 -4.16 16.92 -7.32
CA ASP A 138 -2.92 17.18 -6.62
C ASP A 138 -2.30 15.85 -6.16
N VAL A 139 -1.16 15.50 -6.75
CA VAL A 139 -0.45 14.25 -6.46
C VAL A 139 1.03 14.51 -6.42
N GLU A 140 1.58 14.44 -5.21
CA GLU A 140 2.99 14.70 -4.91
C GLU A 140 3.60 13.49 -4.20
N MET A 141 4.89 13.28 -4.41
CA MET A 141 5.61 12.24 -3.68
C MET A 141 6.94 12.81 -3.22
N ASP A 142 7.23 12.56 -1.96
CA ASP A 142 8.54 12.74 -1.38
C ASP A 142 9.15 11.37 -1.09
N TYR A 143 10.42 11.21 -1.46
CA TYR A 143 11.12 9.92 -1.39
C TYR A 143 12.56 10.10 -0.92
N TYR A 144 12.92 9.32 0.10
CA TYR A 144 14.28 9.20 0.58
C TYR A 144 15.02 8.19 -0.31
N LYS A 145 15.97 8.66 -1.13
CA LYS A 145 16.74 7.81 -2.05
C LYS A 145 17.33 6.59 -1.33
N VAL A 146 17.16 5.40 -1.94
CA VAL A 146 17.75 4.10 -1.56
C VAL A 146 19.28 4.13 -1.41
N ASN A 147 19.96 5.12 -1.99
CA ASN A 147 21.40 5.26 -1.84
C ASN A 147 21.76 6.29 -0.76
N LYS A 148 22.04 5.75 0.43
CA LYS A 148 22.78 6.35 1.55
C LYS A 148 22.14 7.56 2.24
N SER A 149 21.03 7.30 2.93
CA SER A 149 20.55 8.14 4.06
C SER A 149 21.38 7.94 5.35
N TYR A 150 22.35 7.02 5.37
CA TYR A 150 23.14 6.73 6.57
C TYR A 150 23.85 7.94 7.16
N ILE A 151 24.30 8.92 6.38
CA ILE A 151 25.03 10.07 6.96
C ILE A 151 24.05 11.04 7.68
N ARG A 152 22.82 11.23 7.19
CA ARG A 152 21.80 12.03 7.92
C ARG A 152 21.19 11.25 9.09
N ASP A 153 20.96 9.95 8.91
CA ASP A 153 20.42 9.07 9.95
C ASP A 153 21.44 8.82 11.09
N PHE A 154 22.75 8.83 10.79
CA PHE A 154 23.83 8.68 11.79
C PHE A 154 24.05 9.93 12.65
N PHE A 155 23.65 11.12 12.18
CA PHE A 155 23.65 12.35 12.98
C PHE A 155 22.32 12.63 13.68
N GLY A 156 21.44 11.63 13.81
CA GLY A 156 20.26 11.72 14.67
C GLY A 156 19.25 12.78 14.25
N SER A 157 19.18 13.16 12.97
CA SER A 157 18.24 14.21 12.58
C SER A 157 16.80 13.74 12.75
N ASP A 158 16.07 14.40 13.64
CA ASP A 158 14.62 14.24 13.86
C ASP A 158 13.75 14.61 12.65
N GLU A 159 14.36 14.82 11.49
CA GLU A 159 13.68 15.22 10.27
C GLU A 159 12.59 14.24 9.86
N LYS A 160 12.82 12.92 9.96
CA LYS A 160 11.78 11.93 9.62
C LYS A 160 10.58 12.05 10.57
N LEU A 161 10.81 12.34 11.87
CA LEU A 161 9.73 12.61 12.82
C LEU A 161 9.01 13.92 12.52
N ARG A 162 9.77 14.97 12.21
CA ARG A 162 9.22 16.26 11.78
C ARG A 162 8.33 16.08 10.56
N ILE A 163 8.75 15.31 9.57
CA ILE A 163 7.96 15.02 8.37
C ILE A 163 6.72 14.21 8.71
N LEU A 164 6.84 13.20 9.58
CA LEU A 164 5.69 12.44 10.03
C LEU A 164 4.60 13.34 10.64
N GLU A 165 5.00 14.29 11.50
CA GLU A 165 4.05 15.17 12.19
C GLU A 165 3.60 16.36 11.34
N LYS A 166 4.56 17.12 10.80
CA LYS A 166 4.33 18.44 10.18
C LYS A 166 3.92 18.36 8.71
N ASP A 167 4.26 17.27 8.04
CA ASP A 167 3.96 17.12 6.61
C ASP A 167 2.87 16.03 6.45
N ILE A 168 3.14 14.79 6.85
CA ILE A 168 2.25 13.64 6.65
C ILE A 168 0.95 13.75 7.44
N ASP A 169 1.01 13.86 8.77
CA ASP A 169 -0.18 13.91 9.62
C ASP A 169 -0.94 15.24 9.44
N ALA A 170 -0.22 16.34 9.23
CA ALA A 170 -0.82 17.62 8.86
C ALA A 170 -1.56 17.57 7.51
N ASP A 171 -0.95 17.03 6.46
CA ASP A 171 -1.60 16.88 5.14
C ASP A 171 -2.80 15.93 5.22
N PHE A 172 -2.68 14.82 5.96
CA PHE A 172 -3.81 13.92 6.23
C PHE A 172 -4.98 14.65 6.90
N LYS A 173 -4.70 15.45 7.94
CA LYS A 173 -5.71 16.29 8.62
C LYS A 173 -6.30 17.36 7.69
N ASN A 174 -5.52 17.83 6.71
CA ASN A 174 -5.96 18.75 5.66
C ASN A 174 -6.69 18.07 4.49
N GLY A 175 -7.02 16.78 4.62
CA GLY A 175 -7.86 16.03 3.71
C GLY A 175 -7.12 15.27 2.60
N TYR A 176 -5.78 15.31 2.58
CA TYR A 176 -5.02 14.45 1.67
C TYR A 176 -5.20 12.97 2.05
N GLN A 177 -5.21 12.12 1.04
CA GLN A 177 -4.94 10.70 1.24
C GLN A 177 -3.43 10.47 1.15
N ILE A 178 -2.88 9.66 2.05
CA ILE A 178 -1.44 9.43 2.13
C ILE A 178 -1.15 7.93 2.00
N CYS A 179 -0.29 7.56 1.06
CA CYS A 179 0.34 6.24 1.01
C CYS A 179 1.79 6.37 1.50
N LEU A 180 2.17 5.62 2.54
CA LEU A 180 3.55 5.56 3.04
C LEU A 180 4.28 4.42 2.36
N LEU A 181 5.53 4.65 2.00
CA LEU A 181 6.47 3.61 1.63
C LEU A 181 7.38 3.34 2.84
N ILE A 182 7.26 2.13 3.36
CA ILE A 182 7.91 1.69 4.60
C ILE A 182 8.53 0.33 4.39
N ASP A 183 9.26 -0.13 5.39
CA ASP A 183 9.63 -1.52 5.54
C ASP A 183 8.42 -2.39 5.93
N GLY A 184 8.24 -3.54 5.30
CA GLY A 184 7.19 -4.52 5.63
C GLY A 184 7.27 -5.01 7.07
N THR A 185 8.46 -5.04 7.66
CA THR A 185 8.63 -5.42 9.07
C THR A 185 8.04 -4.41 10.05
N MET A 186 7.72 -3.18 9.62
CA MET A 186 7.03 -2.20 10.47
C MET A 186 5.56 -2.56 10.72
N VAL A 187 4.97 -3.44 9.91
CA VAL A 187 3.58 -3.90 10.02
C VAL A 187 3.48 -5.37 10.47
N ASP A 188 4.52 -6.17 10.27
CA ASP A 188 4.65 -7.51 10.84
C ASP A 188 5.20 -7.43 12.27
N GLU A 189 4.35 -7.69 13.26
CA GLU A 189 4.66 -7.60 14.69
C GLU A 189 5.80 -8.55 15.13
N ILE A 190 7.05 -8.19 14.87
CA ILE A 190 8.20 -8.80 15.55
C ILE A 190 9.06 -7.70 16.18
N PRO A 191 8.71 -7.28 17.41
CA PRO A 191 9.60 -6.46 18.22
C PRO A 191 10.97 -7.17 18.39
N GLY A 192 12.08 -6.47 18.09
CA GLY A 192 13.41 -6.88 18.52
C GLY A 192 14.25 -7.74 17.57
N LYS A 193 13.88 -7.95 16.30
CA LYS A 193 14.81 -8.53 15.31
C LYS A 193 15.67 -7.46 14.63
N ASN A 194 16.98 -7.70 14.57
CA ASN A 194 17.93 -6.89 13.79
C ASN A 194 17.71 -7.13 12.29
N TYR A 195 17.68 -6.04 11.52
CA TYR A 195 17.23 -5.98 10.13
C TYR A 195 18.35 -6.30 9.11
N SER A 196 17.96 -6.78 7.92
CA SER A 196 18.85 -7.15 6.83
C SER A 196 18.77 -6.15 5.67
N LEU A 197 19.80 -5.33 5.51
CA LEU A 197 19.93 -4.28 4.48
C LEU A 197 20.00 -4.79 3.02
N TYR A 198 19.88 -6.09 2.80
CA TYR A 198 20.04 -6.75 1.51
C TYR A 198 18.73 -7.35 0.96
N ASP A 199 17.61 -7.19 1.67
CA ASP A 199 16.33 -7.73 1.23
C ASP A 199 15.46 -6.68 0.53
N PHE A 200 15.49 -6.68 -0.80
CA PHE A 200 14.58 -5.84 -1.61
C PHE A 200 13.11 -6.25 -1.46
N GLY A 201 12.80 -7.35 -0.76
CA GLY A 201 11.46 -7.80 -0.39
C GLY A 201 10.78 -6.96 0.69
N GLU A 202 11.48 -5.98 1.29
CA GLU A 202 10.96 -5.21 2.41
C GLU A 202 10.19 -3.93 2.02
N TYR A 203 10.21 -3.46 0.77
CA TYR A 203 9.43 -2.27 0.38
C TYR A 203 7.92 -2.55 0.40
N HIS A 204 7.22 -1.87 1.30
CA HIS A 204 5.80 -2.07 1.51
C HIS A 204 5.03 -0.75 1.53
N TRP A 205 3.96 -0.70 0.74
CA TRP A 205 3.05 0.43 0.71
C TRP A 205 1.90 0.21 1.69
N VAL A 206 1.63 1.23 2.49
CA VAL A 206 0.46 1.26 3.38
C VAL A 206 -0.30 2.56 3.21
N VAL A 207 -1.59 2.57 3.50
CA VAL A 207 -2.35 3.82 3.54
C VAL A 207 -2.38 4.33 4.98
N TYR A 208 -1.86 5.53 5.21
CA TYR A 208 -1.89 6.17 6.51
C TYR A 208 -3.32 6.58 6.89
N LYS A 209 -3.71 6.31 8.14
CA LYS A 209 -5.07 6.51 8.65
C LYS A 209 -5.13 7.47 9.84
N GLY A 210 -4.10 8.27 10.06
CA GLY A 210 -4.03 9.22 11.19
C GLY A 210 -3.81 8.52 12.52
N GLY A 211 -4.20 9.21 13.60
CA GLY A 211 -4.01 8.72 14.96
C GLY A 211 -2.54 8.73 15.39
N LEU A 212 -1.75 9.69 14.89
CA LEU A 212 -0.37 9.88 15.29
C LEU A 212 -0.27 10.16 16.79
N GLU A 213 0.55 9.36 17.45
CA GLU A 213 0.97 9.54 18.83
C GLU A 213 2.50 9.57 18.84
N ILE A 214 3.08 10.73 19.15
CA ILE A 214 4.50 10.89 19.42
C ILE A 214 4.66 10.92 20.94
N LEU A 215 5.42 9.96 21.48
CA LEU A 215 5.40 9.65 22.90
C LEU A 215 6.81 9.58 23.50
N ASN A 216 6.89 9.92 24.78
CA ASN A 216 8.01 9.67 25.69
C ASN A 216 7.45 8.94 26.91
N ASN A 217 7.85 7.67 27.09
CA ASN A 217 7.38 6.81 28.19
C ASN A 217 5.84 6.80 28.35
N GLY A 218 5.12 6.73 27.23
CA GLY A 218 3.65 6.66 27.18
C GLY A 218 2.92 8.00 27.29
N THR A 219 3.62 9.12 27.47
CA THR A 219 3.03 10.47 27.47
C THR A 219 3.34 11.19 26.17
N ARG A 220 2.45 12.07 25.71
CA ARG A 220 2.69 12.89 24.50
C ARG A 220 3.97 13.70 24.63
N GLU A 221 4.80 13.67 23.59
CA GLU A 221 6.07 14.37 23.49
C GLU A 221 6.06 15.32 22.30
N THR A 222 6.69 16.48 22.47
CA THR A 222 6.84 17.52 21.45
C THR A 222 8.29 17.81 21.12
N ASP A 223 9.21 17.51 22.03
CA ASP A 223 10.63 17.57 21.80
C ASP A 223 11.08 16.25 21.18
N TYR A 224 11.43 16.29 19.89
CA TYR A 224 11.76 15.09 19.14
C TYR A 224 12.98 14.35 19.70
N ASP A 225 13.90 15.03 20.38
CA ASP A 225 15.06 14.42 21.02
C ASP A 225 14.65 13.42 22.12
N ASN A 226 13.53 13.68 22.79
CA ASN A 226 13.03 12.87 23.91
C ASN A 226 12.04 11.77 23.48
N VAL A 227 11.71 11.67 22.19
CA VAL A 227 10.73 10.70 21.69
C VAL A 227 11.26 9.28 21.84
N THR A 228 10.49 8.44 22.53
CA THR A 228 10.78 7.01 22.68
C THR A 228 9.94 6.18 21.73
N ASN A 229 8.66 6.52 21.55
CA ASN A 229 7.68 5.70 20.83
C ASN A 229 6.83 6.52 19.87
N ILE A 230 6.44 5.87 18.78
CA ILE A 230 5.60 6.44 17.73
C ILE A 230 4.51 5.43 17.42
N ASN A 231 3.26 5.89 17.44
CA ASN A 231 2.13 5.08 17.04
C ASN A 231 1.28 5.77 15.99
N PHE A 232 0.67 5.00 15.08
CA PHE A 232 -0.30 5.51 14.12
C PHE A 232 -1.11 4.38 13.48
N ASN A 233 -2.23 4.75 12.87
CA ASN A 233 -3.12 3.80 12.21
C ASN A 233 -2.76 3.66 10.73
N VAL A 234 -2.93 2.44 10.18
CA VAL A 234 -2.76 2.19 8.74
C VAL A 234 -3.82 1.25 8.19
N PHE A 235 -4.00 1.25 6.87
CA PHE A 235 -4.58 0.15 6.13
C PHE A 235 -3.45 -0.60 5.40
N THR A 236 -3.48 -1.93 5.52
CA THR A 236 -2.55 -2.86 4.87
C THR A 236 -3.17 -4.26 4.84
N TRP A 237 -2.78 -5.13 3.91
CA TRP A 237 -3.16 -6.56 3.88
C TRP A 237 -4.64 -6.88 4.14
N GLY A 238 -5.55 -6.11 3.56
CA GLY A 238 -6.99 -6.39 3.72
C GLY A 238 -7.54 -6.13 5.12
N GLU A 239 -6.91 -5.22 5.88
CA GLU A 239 -7.34 -4.87 7.23
C GLU A 239 -6.93 -3.45 7.66
N LEU A 240 -7.65 -2.93 8.65
CA LEU A 240 -7.32 -1.68 9.34
C LEU A 240 -6.54 -2.00 10.62
N ARG A 241 -5.32 -1.49 10.71
CA ARG A 241 -4.44 -1.55 11.89
C ARG A 241 -4.70 -0.30 12.74
N ASN A 242 -5.69 -0.37 13.63
CA ASN A 242 -6.18 0.77 14.42
C ASN A 242 -6.75 0.38 15.80
N ASN A 243 -6.31 -0.73 16.37
CA ASN A 243 -6.81 -1.36 17.61
C ASN A 243 -8.29 -1.80 17.57
N THR A 244 -8.88 -1.98 16.39
CA THR A 244 -10.25 -2.52 16.27
C THR A 244 -10.25 -4.04 16.05
N ILE A 245 -11.38 -4.69 16.30
CA ILE A 245 -11.54 -6.13 16.06
C ILE A 245 -11.78 -6.36 14.56
N ASN A 246 -11.00 -7.25 13.97
CA ASN A 246 -11.25 -7.73 12.61
C ASN A 246 -12.44 -8.71 12.63
N ASN A 247 -13.56 -8.31 12.05
CA ASN A 247 -14.79 -9.11 12.02
C ASN A 247 -14.64 -10.49 11.33
N LYS A 248 -13.62 -10.69 10.49
CA LYS A 248 -13.36 -11.99 9.85
C LYS A 248 -12.61 -12.96 10.77
N THR A 249 -11.67 -12.45 11.57
CA THR A 249 -10.75 -13.28 12.37
C THR A 249 -11.05 -13.25 13.87
N GLY A 250 -11.85 -12.28 14.34
CA GLY A 250 -12.12 -12.01 15.75
C GLY A 250 -10.91 -11.44 16.52
N LYS A 251 -9.79 -11.18 15.84
CA LYS A 251 -8.56 -10.68 16.46
C LYS A 251 -8.56 -9.15 16.52
N ILE A 252 -7.95 -8.60 17.57
CA ILE A 252 -7.60 -7.18 17.61
C ILE A 252 -6.53 -6.93 16.55
N MET A 253 -6.71 -5.87 15.77
CA MET A 253 -5.75 -5.41 14.78
C MET A 253 -4.98 -4.23 15.34
N PRO A 254 -3.81 -4.47 15.94
CA PRO A 254 -3.07 -3.42 16.61
C PRO A 254 -2.66 -2.34 15.61
N LYS A 255 -2.73 -1.08 16.04
CA LYS A 255 -2.12 0.03 15.32
C LYS A 255 -0.60 -0.16 15.28
N ILE A 256 0.07 0.57 14.39
CA ILE A 256 1.54 0.57 14.34
C ILE A 256 2.07 1.16 15.63
N GLN A 257 3.03 0.47 16.25
CA GLN A 257 3.71 0.87 17.48
C GLN A 257 5.20 0.59 17.31
N LEU A 258 6.01 1.64 17.29
CA LEU A 258 7.43 1.56 16.98
C LEU A 258 8.22 2.35 18.02
N ILE A 259 9.46 1.93 18.27
CA ILE A 259 10.44 2.83 18.90
C ILE A 259 10.99 3.82 17.86
N LYS A 260 11.46 4.99 18.31
CA LYS A 260 11.98 6.07 17.44
C LYS A 260 12.97 5.55 16.37
N SER A 261 13.94 4.73 16.76
CA SER A 261 14.97 4.22 15.85
C SER A 261 14.42 3.29 14.76
N GLN A 262 13.35 2.53 15.05
CA GLN A 262 12.70 1.68 14.05
C GLN A 262 12.04 2.53 12.98
N TYR A 263 11.31 3.57 13.35
CA TYR A 263 10.70 4.46 12.37
C TYR A 263 11.75 5.17 11.51
N ILE A 264 12.79 5.72 12.12
CA ILE A 264 13.86 6.43 11.40
C ILE A 264 14.55 5.51 10.40
N SER A 265 14.81 4.25 10.74
CA SER A 265 15.54 3.34 9.86
C SER A 265 14.68 2.83 8.69
N ASN A 266 13.37 2.71 8.90
CA ASN A 266 12.48 1.90 8.05
C ASN A 266 11.43 2.72 7.28
N TYR A 267 11.41 4.04 7.47
CA TYR A 267 10.60 4.95 6.65
C TYR A 267 11.37 5.40 5.39
N TYR A 268 10.74 5.22 4.23
CA TYR A 268 11.36 5.48 2.91
C TYR A 268 10.72 6.64 2.15
N GLY A 269 9.47 7.00 2.44
CA GLY A 269 8.82 8.14 1.79
C GLY A 269 7.30 8.07 1.83
N TYR A 270 6.65 9.00 1.12
CA TYR A 270 5.20 9.04 1.04
C TYR A 270 4.70 9.67 -0.27
N LEU A 271 3.53 9.23 -0.69
CA LEU A 271 2.72 9.81 -1.75
C LEU A 271 1.50 10.48 -1.10
N LYS A 272 1.22 11.73 -1.45
CA LYS A 272 -0.01 12.43 -1.06
C LYS A 272 -0.91 12.69 -2.25
N LEU A 273 -2.22 12.58 -2.07
CA LEU A 273 -3.23 12.70 -3.12
C LEU A 273 -4.45 13.53 -2.65
N LYS A 274 -4.90 14.49 -3.45
CA LYS A 274 -6.11 15.30 -3.20
C LYS A 274 -6.86 15.74 -4.47
#